data_AF-A0A1W2BRD2-F1
#
_entry.id   AF-A0A1W2BRD2-F1
#
_cell.length_a   1.000
_cell.length_b   1.000
_cell.length_c   1.000
_cell.angle_alpha   90.00
_cell.angle_beta   90.00
_cell.angle_gamma   90.00
#
_symmetry.space_group_name_H-M   'P 1'
#
loop_
_entity.id
_entity.type
_entity.pdbx_description
1 polymer ?
#
loop_
_entity_poly.entity_id
_entity_poly.type
_entity_poly.pdbx_seq_one_letter_code
_entity_poly.pdbx_strand_id
1 'polypeptide(L)'
;MALNYYTDTREDTLDAAEYQLYNLIMDYRASLGLGDIPLSESLTIVAGRHAVDQIYNLGYYAGHRWSDDPADDSVNFKAYTNEWMWRAPERLDTAYRGNGFEISVGSGGPLDPQSALNSWINSPGHNDVITNQGVWSNYDWNAIGIGIHGNIAHVWFGTETDPWGAPVFEGIALPGVRYGTSGNDLFVRQGGNETIEAGYGLDTYAAQDDWTSFGYSRQGEQVQLEYFGDVITLDNVERLVFDDRSVYLDTGEGENAGMAFRIYQAAFDRNPDSAGLSFWIDRIDAGASLEFVAANVMRSTEFVSLYGPDLSNRDFVDNLYFNILDRAGEDSGVFFWTDRLDRGVVSRADVLAGFSESEENITTVAASIENGFFLEA
;
A
#
# COMPACT_ATOMS: atom_id res chain seq x y z
N MET A 1 19.75 -15.05 -3.08
CA MET A 1 21.03 -14.87 -3.80
C MET A 1 21.40 -13.41 -3.60
N ALA A 2 22.65 -13.07 -3.28
CA ALA A 2 23.03 -11.67 -3.06
C ALA A 2 22.76 -10.85 -4.33
N LEU A 3 22.09 -9.70 -4.18
CA LEU A 3 21.80 -8.77 -5.25
C LEU A 3 23.07 -7.97 -5.57
N ASN A 4 23.44 -7.89 -6.85
CA ASN A 4 24.50 -6.99 -7.29
C ASN A 4 23.91 -5.60 -7.57
N TYR A 5 23.90 -4.72 -6.57
CA TYR A 5 23.39 -3.34 -6.70
C TYR A 5 24.39 -2.38 -7.38
N TYR A 6 25.53 -2.86 -7.87
CA TYR A 6 26.41 -2.07 -8.74
C TYR A 6 25.94 -2.02 -10.19
N THR A 7 25.02 -2.90 -10.57
CA THR A 7 24.37 -2.90 -11.88
C THR A 7 22.97 -2.34 -11.79
N ASP A 8 22.37 -2.02 -12.93
CA ASP A 8 21.03 -1.45 -12.99
C ASP A 8 20.02 -2.31 -12.22
N THR A 9 19.22 -1.66 -11.37
CA THR A 9 18.13 -2.27 -10.62
C THR A 9 16.81 -1.61 -10.99
N ARG A 10 15.69 -2.19 -10.57
CA ARG A 10 14.36 -1.59 -10.79
C ARG A 10 14.23 -0.27 -10.03
N GLU A 11 14.93 -0.18 -8.90
CA GLU A 11 14.95 0.94 -7.97
C GLU A 11 15.93 2.07 -8.39
N ASP A 12 16.35 2.09 -9.66
CA ASP A 12 17.16 3.18 -10.23
C ASP A 12 16.31 4.38 -10.69
N THR A 13 15.01 4.18 -10.77
CA THR A 13 14.00 5.15 -11.20
C THR A 13 13.15 5.62 -10.04
N LEU A 14 12.41 6.71 -10.23
CA LEU A 14 11.50 7.25 -9.22
C LEU A 14 10.07 6.71 -9.41
N ASP A 15 9.54 5.97 -8.45
CA ASP A 15 8.16 5.47 -8.49
C ASP A 15 7.14 6.45 -7.84
N ALA A 16 5.86 6.06 -7.82
CA ALA A 16 4.78 6.88 -7.25
C ALA A 16 4.92 7.11 -5.73
N ALA A 17 5.35 6.10 -4.96
CA ALA A 17 5.55 6.23 -3.51
C ALA A 17 6.72 7.15 -3.20
N GLU A 18 7.82 7.00 -3.95
CA GLU A 18 9.01 7.82 -3.81
C GLU A 18 8.74 9.28 -4.21
N TYR A 19 7.95 9.50 -5.27
CA TYR A 19 7.52 10.84 -5.65
C TYR A 19 6.55 11.46 -4.64
N GLN A 20 5.66 10.67 -4.04
CA GLN A 20 4.82 11.12 -2.93
C GLN A 20 5.69 11.57 -1.76
N LEU A 21 6.70 10.77 -1.37
CA LEU A 21 7.60 11.12 -0.29
C LEU A 21 8.37 12.41 -0.58
N TYR A 22 8.85 12.58 -1.81
CA TYR A 22 9.46 13.84 -2.26
C TYR A 22 8.52 15.03 -2.03
N ASN A 23 7.28 14.97 -2.52
CA ASN A 23 6.30 16.06 -2.39
C ASN A 23 5.98 16.37 -0.93
N LEU A 24 5.82 15.35 -0.09
CA LEU A 24 5.59 15.52 1.35
C LEU A 24 6.75 16.26 2.03
N ILE A 25 8.00 15.96 1.65
CA ILE A 25 9.18 16.66 2.16
C ILE A 25 9.17 18.13 1.68
N MET A 26 8.83 18.37 0.41
CA MET A 26 8.77 19.73 -0.14
C MET A 26 7.65 20.56 0.50
N ASP A 27 6.46 19.99 0.70
CA ASP A 27 5.34 20.66 1.38
C ASP A 27 5.69 21.02 2.82
N TYR A 28 6.36 20.11 3.54
CA TYR A 28 6.84 20.38 4.88
C TYR A 28 7.89 21.51 4.89
N ARG A 29 8.85 21.51 3.96
CA ARG A 29 9.81 22.61 3.77
C ARG A 29 9.12 23.93 3.45
N ALA A 30 8.15 23.93 2.54
CA ALA A 30 7.38 25.10 2.16
C ALA A 30 6.57 25.67 3.34
N SER A 31 6.04 24.82 4.22
CA SER A 31 5.35 25.23 5.45
C SER A 31 6.24 26.04 6.41
N LEU A 32 7.57 25.86 6.29
CA LEU A 32 8.60 26.56 7.05
C LEU A 32 9.22 27.74 6.28
N GLY A 33 8.73 28.03 5.07
CA GLY A 33 9.25 29.09 4.21
C GLY A 33 10.56 28.75 3.50
N LEU A 34 10.92 27.47 3.42
CA LEU A 34 12.08 26.98 2.68
C LEU A 34 11.71 26.66 1.24
N GLY A 35 12.67 26.78 0.32
CA GLY A 35 12.47 26.45 -1.09
C GLY A 35 12.59 24.94 -1.38
N ASP A 36 12.05 24.55 -2.52
CA ASP A 36 12.13 23.18 -3.02
C ASP A 36 13.58 22.79 -3.36
N ILE A 37 13.87 21.50 -3.24
CA ILE A 37 15.15 20.91 -3.62
C ILE A 37 14.95 20.16 -4.94
N PRO A 38 15.72 20.43 -5.99
CA PRO A 38 15.57 19.70 -7.26
C PRO A 38 15.82 18.20 -7.12
N LEU A 39 14.92 17.37 -7.66
CA LEU A 39 15.14 15.93 -7.80
C LEU A 39 16.42 15.65 -8.61
N SER A 40 17.13 14.59 -8.22
CA SER A 40 18.41 14.15 -8.79
C SER A 40 18.33 12.68 -9.19
N GLU A 41 18.57 12.39 -10.47
CA GLU A 41 18.67 11.03 -11.01
C GLU A 41 19.76 10.23 -10.28
N SER A 42 20.95 10.81 -10.17
CA SER A 42 22.09 10.20 -9.50
C SER A 42 21.80 9.85 -8.04
N LEU A 43 21.17 10.75 -7.27
CA LEU A 43 20.87 10.48 -5.87
C LEU A 43 19.67 9.54 -5.70
N THR A 44 18.76 9.49 -6.65
CA THR A 44 17.63 8.53 -6.67
C THR A 44 18.15 7.11 -6.83
N ILE A 45 19.06 6.89 -7.81
CA ILE A 45 19.78 5.62 -7.98
C ILE A 45 20.48 5.20 -6.67
N VAL A 46 21.16 6.13 -6.01
CA VAL A 46 21.86 5.84 -4.74
C VAL A 46 20.86 5.42 -3.66
N ALA A 47 19.74 6.12 -3.54
CA ALA A 47 18.74 5.86 -2.51
C ALA A 47 18.05 4.50 -2.70
N GLY A 48 17.57 4.22 -3.92
CA GLY A 48 16.89 2.95 -4.23
C GLY A 48 17.84 1.75 -4.12
N ARG A 49 19.06 1.85 -4.68
CA ARG A 49 20.08 0.80 -4.55
C ARG A 49 20.48 0.52 -3.11
N HIS A 50 20.48 1.53 -2.24
CA HIS A 50 20.74 1.33 -0.82
C HIS A 50 19.61 0.55 -0.14
N ALA A 51 18.35 0.87 -0.45
CA ALA A 51 17.20 0.22 0.15
C ALA A 51 17.19 -1.29 -0.18
N VAL A 52 17.44 -1.63 -1.44
CA VAL A 52 17.55 -3.03 -1.89
C VAL A 52 18.80 -3.74 -1.34
N ASP A 53 19.91 -3.03 -1.15
CA ASP A 53 21.09 -3.60 -0.50
C ASP A 53 20.81 -4.04 0.94
N GLN A 54 20.13 -3.19 1.72
CA GLN A 54 19.77 -3.53 3.09
C GLN A 54 18.80 -4.72 3.16
N ILE A 55 17.84 -4.80 2.24
CA ILE A 55 16.86 -5.89 2.22
C ILE A 55 17.47 -7.19 1.73
N TYR A 56 18.21 -7.19 0.61
CA TYR A 56 18.62 -8.43 -0.05
C TYR A 56 20.01 -8.91 0.32
N ASN A 57 20.92 -8.02 0.73
CA ASN A 57 22.28 -8.40 1.09
C ASN A 57 22.51 -8.41 2.60
N LEU A 58 21.99 -7.41 3.33
CA LEU A 58 22.08 -7.41 4.79
C LEU A 58 20.97 -8.25 5.45
N GLY A 59 19.74 -8.20 4.91
CA GLY A 59 18.58 -8.91 5.42
C GLY A 59 17.88 -8.23 6.61
N TYR A 60 18.23 -6.97 6.91
CA TYR A 60 17.63 -6.16 7.98
C TYR A 60 17.93 -4.67 7.78
N TYR A 61 17.13 -3.80 8.43
CA TYR A 61 17.39 -2.37 8.45
C TYR A 61 18.67 -2.03 9.23
N ALA A 62 19.66 -1.48 8.53
CA ALA A 62 21.00 -1.23 9.04
C ALA A 62 21.37 0.27 9.07
N GLY A 63 20.40 1.16 8.84
CA GLY A 63 20.60 2.60 8.90
C GLY A 63 21.37 3.13 7.70
N HIS A 64 22.62 3.54 7.90
CA HIS A 64 23.49 4.11 6.86
C HIS A 64 24.51 3.13 6.28
N ARG A 65 24.38 1.85 6.62
CA ARG A 65 25.37 0.81 6.31
C ARG A 65 25.10 0.17 4.96
N TRP A 66 26.16 0.02 4.19
CA TRP A 66 26.19 -0.73 2.95
C TRP A 66 26.84 -2.10 3.16
N SER A 67 26.34 -3.14 2.51
CA SER A 67 26.86 -4.50 2.62
C SER A 67 28.30 -4.67 2.12
N ASP A 68 28.79 -3.72 1.33
CA ASP A 68 30.14 -3.70 0.77
C ASP A 68 31.11 -2.79 1.53
N ASP A 69 30.69 -2.18 2.63
CA ASP A 69 31.53 -1.27 3.39
C ASP A 69 32.73 -2.04 3.98
N PRO A 70 33.98 -1.78 3.53
CA PRO A 70 35.15 -2.50 3.99
C PRO A 70 35.50 -2.19 5.46
N ALA A 71 34.91 -1.13 6.02
CA ALA A 71 35.04 -0.77 7.42
C ALA A 71 33.96 -1.39 8.32
N ASP A 72 32.93 -2.05 7.77
CA ASP A 72 31.90 -2.76 8.55
C ASP A 72 32.44 -4.08 9.11
N ASP A 73 33.26 -3.94 10.15
CA ASP A 73 33.66 -5.03 11.01
C ASP A 73 32.64 -5.17 12.16
N SER A 74 31.47 -5.73 11.83
CA SER A 74 30.41 -6.06 12.80
C SER A 74 30.90 -6.96 13.94
N VAL A 75 32.04 -7.64 13.74
CA VAL A 75 32.68 -8.50 14.74
C VAL A 75 33.51 -7.69 15.74
N ASN A 76 34.04 -6.52 15.36
CA ASN A 76 34.92 -5.69 16.20
C ASN A 76 34.35 -4.31 16.60
N PHE A 77 33.07 -4.02 16.32
CA PHE A 77 32.40 -2.77 16.70
C PHE A 77 33.20 -1.51 16.36
N LYS A 78 33.90 -1.49 15.22
CA LYS A 78 34.61 -0.29 14.76
C LYS A 78 33.61 0.74 14.26
N ALA A 79 33.93 2.02 14.50
CA ALA A 79 33.08 3.14 14.14
C ALA A 79 32.92 3.23 12.62
N TYR A 80 31.66 3.26 12.19
CA TYR A 80 31.22 3.69 10.87
C TYR A 80 31.95 4.98 10.45
N THR A 81 32.49 5.01 9.23
CA THR A 81 33.03 6.25 8.65
C THR A 81 32.02 6.82 7.68
N ASN A 82 31.65 8.09 7.87
CA ASN A 82 30.72 8.78 6.98
C ASN A 82 31.23 8.85 5.53
N GLU A 83 32.53 8.61 5.28
CA GLU A 83 33.16 8.68 3.96
C GLU A 83 32.57 7.68 2.96
N TRP A 84 32.22 6.47 3.39
CA TRP A 84 31.67 5.45 2.47
C TRP A 84 30.28 5.82 1.96
N MET A 85 29.45 6.37 2.86
CA MET A 85 28.16 6.96 2.52
C MET A 85 28.34 8.20 1.65
N TRP A 86 29.19 9.15 2.05
CA TRP A 86 29.40 10.39 1.31
C TRP A 86 29.81 10.16 -0.15
N ARG A 87 30.62 9.14 -0.40
CA ARG A 87 31.09 8.80 -1.74
C ARG A 87 30.19 7.82 -2.50
N ALA A 88 29.07 7.37 -1.92
CA ALA A 88 28.16 6.43 -2.59
C ALA A 88 27.74 6.86 -4.00
N PRO A 89 27.43 8.14 -4.31
CA PRO A 89 27.15 8.55 -5.68
C PRO A 89 28.29 8.29 -6.67
N GLU A 90 29.55 8.53 -6.24
CA GLU A 90 30.74 8.24 -7.06
C GLU A 90 30.99 6.73 -7.15
N ARG A 91 30.83 5.99 -6.03
CA ARG A 91 31.05 4.53 -5.99
C ARG A 91 30.09 3.78 -6.92
N LEU A 92 28.85 4.25 -7.03
CA LEU A 92 27.82 3.66 -7.89
C LEU A 92 27.86 4.19 -9.34
N ASP A 93 28.95 4.87 -9.74
CA ASP A 93 29.18 5.37 -11.10
C ASP A 93 28.07 6.28 -11.65
N THR A 94 27.43 7.05 -10.77
CA THR A 94 26.43 8.06 -11.19
C THR A 94 27.12 9.27 -11.84
N ALA A 95 26.41 10.33 -12.25
CA ALA A 95 27.05 11.58 -12.67
C ALA A 95 27.36 12.55 -11.54
N TYR A 96 26.78 12.35 -10.36
CA TYR A 96 26.98 13.23 -9.22
C TYR A 96 28.39 13.01 -8.62
N ARG A 97 29.16 14.10 -8.46
CA ARG A 97 30.57 14.05 -8.02
C ARG A 97 30.80 14.67 -6.63
N GLY A 98 29.81 15.37 -6.10
CA GLY A 98 29.80 15.86 -4.73
C GLY A 98 29.55 14.74 -3.71
N ASN A 99 29.65 15.09 -2.43
CA ASN A 99 29.23 14.21 -1.35
C ASN A 99 27.70 14.11 -1.30
N GLY A 100 27.19 12.91 -1.04
CA GLY A 100 25.79 12.66 -0.70
C GLY A 100 25.56 12.51 0.81
N PHE A 101 24.45 13.02 1.34
CA PHE A 101 24.09 12.91 2.76
C PHE A 101 22.74 12.21 2.90
N GLU A 102 22.61 11.33 3.89
CA GLU A 102 21.42 10.48 3.99
C GLU A 102 20.61 10.73 5.27
N ILE A 103 19.29 10.68 5.14
CA ILE A 103 18.39 10.29 6.23
C ILE A 103 17.76 8.94 5.89
N SER A 104 17.59 8.11 6.90
CA SER A 104 17.26 6.70 6.73
C SER A 104 16.20 6.30 7.75
N VAL A 105 15.27 5.44 7.35
CA VAL A 105 14.26 4.86 8.25
C VAL A 105 13.92 3.45 7.80
N GLY A 106 13.67 2.58 8.78
CA GLY A 106 13.10 1.26 8.57
C GLY A 106 11.95 1.01 9.53
N SER A 107 10.99 0.20 9.12
CA SER A 107 9.84 -0.16 9.95
C SER A 107 9.62 -1.68 10.05
N GLY A 108 8.70 -2.10 10.91
CA GLY A 108 8.37 -3.52 11.11
C GLY A 108 7.46 -4.14 10.03
N GLY A 109 6.95 -3.34 9.10
CA GLY A 109 6.09 -3.75 7.99
C GLY A 109 6.31 -2.86 6.76
N PRO A 110 5.49 -2.97 5.70
CA PRO A 110 5.58 -2.08 4.55
C PRO A 110 5.58 -0.61 5.00
N LEU A 111 6.50 0.19 4.45
CA LEU A 111 6.67 1.58 4.84
C LEU A 111 5.99 2.49 3.83
N ASP A 112 4.95 3.21 4.26
CA ASP A 112 4.33 4.24 3.44
C ASP A 112 5.09 5.59 3.52
N PRO A 113 5.00 6.44 2.49
CA PRO A 113 5.65 7.75 2.43
C PRO A 113 5.35 8.68 3.63
N GLN A 114 4.11 8.72 4.10
CA GLN A 114 3.72 9.62 5.19
C GLN A 114 4.33 9.19 6.52
N SER A 115 4.37 7.88 6.79
CA SER A 115 5.06 7.32 7.95
C SER A 115 6.57 7.55 7.91
N ALA A 116 7.19 7.49 6.72
CA ALA A 116 8.60 7.81 6.54
C ALA A 116 8.89 9.28 6.91
N LEU A 117 8.14 10.24 6.34
CA LEU A 117 8.27 11.66 6.70
C LEU A 117 8.04 11.89 8.19
N ASN A 118 6.98 11.31 8.76
CA ASN A 118 6.65 11.47 10.18
C ASN A 118 7.79 11.00 11.10
N SER A 119 8.50 9.94 10.71
CA SER A 119 9.66 9.44 11.45
C SER A 119 10.82 10.44 11.46
N TRP A 120 11.02 11.17 10.35
CA TRP A 120 12.10 12.15 10.25
C TRP A 120 11.77 13.49 10.89
N ILE A 121 10.57 14.04 10.68
CA ILE A 121 10.21 15.35 11.27
C ILE A 121 10.12 15.30 12.80
N ASN A 122 9.79 14.14 13.38
CA ASN A 122 9.78 13.93 14.82
C ASN A 122 11.16 13.55 15.41
N SER A 123 12.20 13.46 14.56
CA SER A 123 13.57 13.19 14.98
C SER A 123 14.44 14.43 14.74
N PRO A 124 14.91 15.13 15.78
CA PRO A 124 15.61 16.41 15.63
C PRO A 124 16.76 16.37 14.62
N GLY A 125 17.58 15.31 14.64
CA GLY A 125 18.72 15.19 13.72
C GLY A 125 18.31 15.03 12.26
N HIS A 126 17.26 14.24 11.96
CA HIS A 126 16.76 14.08 10.59
C HIS A 126 16.01 15.34 10.12
N ASN A 127 15.21 15.93 11.01
CA ASN A 127 14.50 17.17 10.74
C ASN A 127 15.46 18.32 10.42
N ASP A 128 16.60 18.40 11.12
CA ASP A 128 17.63 19.40 10.85
C ASP A 128 18.21 19.27 9.42
N VAL A 129 18.35 18.05 8.89
CA VAL A 129 18.78 17.82 7.50
C VAL A 129 17.72 18.36 6.54
N ILE A 130 16.46 17.94 6.73
CA ILE A 130 15.32 18.34 5.88
C ILE A 130 15.13 19.86 5.88
N THR A 131 15.45 20.55 6.97
CA THR A 131 15.15 21.98 7.15
C THR A 131 16.36 22.90 7.06
N ASN A 132 17.55 22.38 6.70
CA ASN A 132 18.81 23.12 6.70
C ASN A 132 19.08 23.82 8.06
N GLN A 133 18.85 23.10 9.17
CA GLN A 133 19.07 23.59 10.53
C GLN A 133 20.27 22.92 11.20
N GLY A 134 20.65 23.43 12.38
CA GLY A 134 21.77 22.89 13.16
C GLY A 134 23.08 22.91 12.37
N VAL A 135 23.71 21.74 12.26
CA VAL A 135 24.97 21.56 11.53
C VAL A 135 24.82 21.72 10.00
N TRP A 136 23.59 21.73 9.50
CA TRP A 136 23.25 21.86 8.08
C TRP A 136 22.94 23.30 7.65
N SER A 137 23.03 24.26 8.56
CA SER A 137 22.69 25.67 8.32
C SER A 137 23.54 26.39 7.26
N ASN A 138 24.71 25.84 6.91
CA ASN A 138 25.58 26.37 5.84
C ASN A 138 25.50 25.55 4.54
N TYR A 139 24.55 24.62 4.45
CA TYR A 139 24.35 23.80 3.26
C TYR A 139 23.16 24.35 2.47
N ASP A 140 23.34 24.47 1.15
CA ASP A 140 22.27 24.72 0.20
C ASP A 140 22.00 23.42 -0.55
N TRP A 141 20.84 22.82 -0.32
CA TRP A 141 20.46 21.60 -1.03
C TRP A 141 20.08 21.91 -2.48
N ASN A 142 20.83 21.33 -3.42
CA ASN A 142 20.66 21.51 -4.87
C ASN A 142 20.31 20.19 -5.58
N ALA A 143 20.28 19.08 -4.84
CA ALA A 143 19.93 17.76 -5.33
C ALA A 143 19.28 16.94 -4.21
N ILE A 144 18.20 16.23 -4.51
CA ILE A 144 17.57 15.25 -3.62
C ILE A 144 17.22 13.96 -4.39
N GLY A 145 17.45 12.81 -3.79
CA GLY A 145 17.04 11.51 -4.29
C GLY A 145 16.26 10.73 -3.25
N ILE A 146 15.26 9.98 -3.69
CA ILE A 146 14.38 9.20 -2.82
C ILE A 146 14.48 7.72 -3.21
N GLY A 147 14.43 6.84 -2.22
CA GLY A 147 14.37 5.40 -2.44
C GLY A 147 13.47 4.76 -1.40
N ILE A 148 12.45 4.02 -1.82
CA ILE A 148 11.60 3.23 -0.92
C ILE A 148 11.57 1.80 -1.44
N HIS A 149 11.94 0.85 -0.59
CA HIS A 149 11.78 -0.56 -0.91
C HIS A 149 11.27 -1.33 0.30
N GLY A 150 10.13 -1.99 0.14
CA GLY A 150 9.50 -2.78 1.21
C GLY A 150 9.27 -1.97 2.49
N ASN A 151 10.09 -2.24 3.51
CA ASN A 151 10.00 -1.60 4.83
C ASN A 151 11.09 -0.55 5.10
N ILE A 152 11.86 -0.14 4.10
CA ILE A 152 13.00 0.79 4.23
C ILE A 152 12.82 1.97 3.29
N ALA A 153 13.11 3.18 3.78
CA ALA A 153 13.21 4.38 2.96
C ALA A 153 14.50 5.15 3.25
N HIS A 154 15.10 5.67 2.18
CA HIS A 154 16.26 6.54 2.22
C HIS A 154 15.96 7.83 1.45
N VAL A 155 16.47 8.95 1.98
CA VAL A 155 16.50 10.22 1.25
C VAL A 155 17.92 10.75 1.27
N TRP A 156 18.41 11.05 0.08
CA TRP A 156 19.76 11.53 -0.15
C TRP A 156 19.75 12.99 -0.57
N PHE A 157 20.63 13.79 0.03
CA PHE A 157 20.78 15.22 -0.20
C PHE A 157 22.16 15.55 -0.75
N GLY A 158 22.22 16.56 -1.61
CA GLY A 158 23.44 17.02 -2.24
C GLY A 158 23.52 18.53 -2.34
N THR A 159 24.73 19.09 -2.22
CA THR A 159 24.98 20.54 -2.39
C THR A 159 25.29 20.95 -3.82
N GLU A 160 25.56 20.01 -4.70
CA GLU A 160 25.82 20.27 -6.12
C GLU A 160 24.53 20.03 -6.91
N THR A 161 24.44 20.63 -8.10
CA THR A 161 23.38 20.26 -9.06
C THR A 161 23.78 18.97 -9.74
N ASP A 162 22.83 18.04 -9.88
CA ASP A 162 23.05 16.79 -10.59
C ASP A 162 23.23 17.03 -12.11
N PRO A 163 24.35 16.62 -12.73
CA PRO A 163 24.53 16.73 -14.18
C PRO A 163 23.56 15.88 -15.00
N TRP A 164 22.99 14.81 -14.44
CA TRP A 164 21.94 14.02 -15.11
C TRP A 164 20.55 14.66 -14.99
N GLY A 165 20.37 15.58 -14.03
CA GLY A 165 19.09 16.26 -13.83
C GLY A 165 18.12 15.41 -13.01
N ALA A 166 16.83 15.53 -13.30
CA ALA A 166 15.78 14.80 -12.59
C ALA A 166 15.72 13.32 -13.04
N PRO A 167 15.41 12.37 -12.13
CA PRO A 167 15.31 10.95 -12.45
C PRO A 167 14.25 10.69 -13.52
N VAL A 168 14.44 9.58 -14.23
CA VAL A 168 13.36 8.96 -14.98
C VAL A 168 12.37 8.37 -13.97
N PHE A 169 11.10 8.70 -14.12
CA PHE A 169 10.03 8.08 -13.35
C PHE A 169 9.81 6.64 -13.85
N GLU A 170 9.79 5.65 -12.96
CA GLU A 170 9.26 4.34 -13.32
C GLU A 170 7.76 4.53 -13.51
N GLY A 171 7.28 4.25 -14.72
CA GLY A 171 6.09 4.91 -15.24
C GLY A 171 6.46 6.23 -15.91
N ILE A 172 7.19 6.14 -17.04
CA ILE A 172 7.23 7.20 -18.06
C ILE A 172 5.79 7.67 -18.20
N ALA A 173 5.49 8.97 -18.21
CA ALA A 173 4.26 9.43 -18.85
C ALA A 173 4.33 9.02 -20.32
N LEU A 174 4.03 7.75 -20.62
CA LEU A 174 4.01 7.22 -21.96
C LEU A 174 2.96 8.07 -22.68
N PRO A 175 3.24 8.58 -23.88
CA PRO A 175 2.21 9.24 -24.66
C PRO A 175 0.95 8.37 -24.71
N GLY A 176 -0.13 8.81 -24.05
CA GLY A 176 -1.39 8.08 -23.96
C GLY A 176 -1.69 7.35 -22.64
N VAL A 177 -0.83 7.43 -21.61
CA VAL A 177 -1.12 6.91 -20.26
C VAL A 177 -1.50 8.06 -19.30
N ARG A 178 -2.48 7.82 -18.44
CA ARG A 178 -2.95 8.73 -17.39
C ARG A 178 -2.60 8.16 -16.01
N TYR A 179 -1.99 8.96 -15.16
CA TYR A 179 -1.51 8.53 -13.85
C TYR A 179 -2.37 9.11 -12.73
N GLY A 180 -2.57 8.33 -11.67
CA GLY A 180 -3.14 8.79 -10.42
C GLY A 180 -2.10 9.17 -9.39
N THR A 181 -2.55 9.32 -8.16
CA THR A 181 -1.79 9.76 -7.00
C THR A 181 -1.71 8.62 -5.99
N SER A 182 -1.63 8.97 -4.71
CA SER A 182 -1.67 8.02 -3.59
C SER A 182 -2.95 8.15 -2.77
N GLY A 183 -3.87 9.01 -3.23
CA GLY A 183 -5.20 9.18 -2.66
C GLY A 183 -6.24 8.69 -3.64
N ASN A 184 -7.51 8.77 -3.23
CA ASN A 184 -8.61 8.29 -4.04
C ASN A 184 -8.81 9.19 -5.28
N ASP A 185 -8.45 8.68 -6.45
CA ASP A 185 -8.55 9.39 -7.72
C ASP A 185 -9.79 9.02 -8.52
N LEU A 186 -10.26 9.98 -9.32
CA LEU A 186 -11.38 9.81 -10.25
C LEU A 186 -10.91 9.99 -11.69
N PHE A 187 -10.90 8.89 -12.43
CA PHE A 187 -10.63 8.84 -13.86
C PHE A 187 -11.93 8.80 -14.65
N VAL A 188 -12.33 9.93 -15.22
CA VAL A 188 -13.45 9.94 -16.17
C VAL A 188 -12.96 9.53 -17.56
N ARG A 189 -13.68 8.62 -18.23
CA ARG A 189 -13.44 8.21 -19.62
C ARG A 189 -13.35 9.41 -20.55
N GLN A 190 -12.29 9.47 -21.36
CA GLN A 190 -12.09 10.55 -22.35
C GLN A 190 -12.42 10.14 -23.79
N GLY A 191 -12.69 8.85 -24.03
CA GLY A 191 -12.91 8.28 -25.36
C GLY A 191 -11.60 7.94 -26.08
N GLY A 192 -11.67 7.03 -27.07
CA GLY A 192 -10.47 6.46 -27.68
C GLY A 192 -9.80 5.43 -26.77
N ASN A 193 -8.61 4.98 -27.16
CA ASN A 193 -7.80 4.09 -26.33
C ASN A 193 -7.26 4.84 -25.11
N GLU A 194 -7.35 4.22 -23.95
CA GLU A 194 -6.87 4.77 -22.69
C GLU A 194 -5.98 3.74 -21.99
N THR A 195 -4.93 4.22 -21.34
CA THR A 195 -4.20 3.44 -20.34
C THR A 195 -4.16 4.26 -19.06
N ILE A 196 -4.49 3.65 -17.93
CA ILE A 196 -4.50 4.29 -16.61
C ILE A 196 -3.67 3.45 -15.65
N GLU A 197 -2.81 4.13 -14.91
CA GLU A 197 -2.11 3.58 -13.75
C GLU A 197 -2.54 4.42 -12.54
N ALA A 198 -3.45 3.88 -11.73
CA ALA A 198 -4.16 4.66 -10.72
C ALA A 198 -3.32 4.91 -9.46
N GLY A 199 -2.43 3.97 -9.10
CA GLY A 199 -1.50 4.13 -8.00
C GLY A 199 -2.03 3.51 -6.71
N TYR A 200 -1.96 4.25 -5.60
CA TYR A 200 -2.47 3.79 -4.31
C TYR A 200 -3.74 4.56 -3.95
N GLY A 201 -4.59 3.93 -3.15
CA GLY A 201 -5.80 4.56 -2.65
C GLY A 201 -7.01 3.73 -3.04
N LEU A 202 -8.19 4.34 -2.97
CA LEU A 202 -9.40 3.79 -3.55
C LEU A 202 -9.72 4.55 -4.83
N ASP A 203 -9.33 3.98 -5.96
CA ASP A 203 -9.37 4.63 -7.25
C ASP A 203 -10.60 4.22 -8.06
N THR A 204 -11.14 5.20 -8.77
CA THR A 204 -12.38 5.06 -9.52
C THR A 204 -12.19 5.41 -10.99
N TYR A 205 -12.51 4.47 -11.88
CA TYR A 205 -12.76 4.77 -13.28
C TYR A 205 -14.26 4.94 -13.53
N ALA A 206 -14.65 6.02 -14.20
CA ALA A 206 -16.06 6.33 -14.48
C ALA A 206 -16.30 6.53 -15.98
N ALA A 207 -17.32 5.87 -16.52
CA ALA A 207 -17.79 6.05 -17.89
C ALA A 207 -19.29 6.40 -17.91
N GLN A 208 -19.67 7.36 -18.75
CA GLN A 208 -21.07 7.78 -18.95
C GLN A 208 -21.75 6.90 -20.01
N ASP A 209 -21.75 5.60 -19.75
CA ASP A 209 -22.28 4.55 -20.60
C ASP A 209 -22.68 3.37 -19.70
N ASP A 210 -23.52 2.44 -20.21
CA ASP A 210 -23.86 1.22 -19.47
C ASP A 210 -22.70 0.22 -19.51
N TRP A 211 -22.42 -0.46 -18.38
CA TRP A 211 -21.43 -1.54 -18.27
C TRP A 211 -21.62 -2.62 -19.32
N THR A 212 -22.88 -2.94 -19.64
CA THR A 212 -23.24 -3.97 -20.62
C THR A 212 -22.79 -3.65 -22.05
N SER A 213 -22.37 -2.40 -22.31
CA SER A 213 -21.79 -1.98 -23.59
C SER A 213 -20.29 -2.29 -23.72
N PHE A 214 -19.62 -2.69 -22.63
CA PHE A 214 -18.19 -2.94 -22.57
C PHE A 214 -17.89 -4.44 -22.60
N GLY A 215 -16.89 -4.84 -23.38
CA GLY A 215 -16.17 -6.08 -23.15
C GLY A 215 -15.31 -5.92 -21.90
N TYR A 216 -15.21 -6.96 -21.06
CA TYR A 216 -14.45 -6.92 -19.82
C TYR A 216 -13.54 -8.15 -19.71
N SER A 217 -12.29 -7.92 -19.30
CA SER A 217 -11.38 -8.97 -18.84
C SER A 217 -10.48 -8.44 -17.73
N ARG A 218 -10.02 -9.34 -16.86
CA ARG A 218 -9.13 -9.03 -15.74
C ARG A 218 -8.04 -10.07 -15.62
N GLN A 219 -6.82 -9.64 -15.32
CA GLN A 219 -5.69 -10.50 -14.97
C GLN A 219 -4.93 -9.86 -13.81
N GLY A 220 -5.10 -10.40 -12.60
CA GLY A 220 -4.58 -9.76 -11.39
C GLY A 220 -5.25 -8.40 -11.16
N GLU A 221 -4.46 -7.37 -10.94
CA GLU A 221 -4.91 -5.98 -10.74
C GLU A 221 -5.21 -5.25 -12.05
N GLN A 222 -4.75 -5.78 -13.19
CA GLN A 222 -5.00 -5.18 -14.49
C GLN A 222 -6.40 -5.56 -15.00
N VAL A 223 -7.17 -4.54 -15.34
CA VAL A 223 -8.45 -4.64 -16.03
C VAL A 223 -8.32 -4.12 -17.45
N GLN A 224 -8.95 -4.80 -18.39
CA GLN A 224 -9.11 -4.34 -19.76
C GLN A 224 -10.59 -4.26 -20.13
N LEU A 225 -11.00 -3.09 -20.59
CA LEU A 225 -12.32 -2.82 -21.14
C LEU A 225 -12.23 -2.59 -22.65
N GLU A 226 -13.17 -3.15 -23.41
CA GLU A 226 -13.31 -2.91 -24.85
C GLU A 226 -14.63 -2.20 -25.14
N TYR A 227 -14.59 -1.08 -25.86
CA TYR A 227 -15.78 -0.28 -26.18
C TYR A 227 -15.74 0.22 -27.63
N PHE A 228 -16.57 -0.36 -28.50
CA PHE A 228 -16.68 0.02 -29.92
C PHE A 228 -15.32 0.11 -30.67
N GLY A 229 -14.36 -0.74 -30.30
CA GLY A 229 -13.02 -0.78 -30.90
C GLY A 229 -11.97 0.05 -30.15
N ASP A 230 -12.37 0.83 -29.15
CA ASP A 230 -11.47 1.42 -28.17
C ASP A 230 -11.05 0.35 -27.15
N VAL A 231 -9.78 0.39 -26.74
CA VAL A 231 -9.22 -0.43 -25.67
C VAL A 231 -8.82 0.45 -24.51
N ILE A 232 -9.37 0.17 -23.33
CA ILE A 232 -9.09 0.86 -22.08
C ILE A 232 -8.38 -0.14 -21.16
N THR A 233 -7.14 0.15 -20.80
CA THR A 233 -6.34 -0.65 -19.86
C THR A 233 -6.25 0.11 -18.55
N LEU A 234 -6.65 -0.52 -17.45
CA LEU A 234 -6.68 0.06 -16.11
C LEU A 234 -5.79 -0.79 -15.21
N ASP A 235 -4.88 -0.16 -14.48
CA ASP A 235 -4.01 -0.81 -13.50
C ASP A 235 -4.23 -0.16 -12.13
N ASN A 236 -4.41 -0.98 -11.09
CA ASN A 236 -4.71 -0.56 -9.71
C ASN A 236 -5.96 0.33 -9.60
N VAL A 237 -7.07 -0.09 -10.22
CA VAL A 237 -8.37 0.59 -10.07
C VAL A 237 -9.33 -0.32 -9.30
N GLU A 238 -9.85 0.16 -8.18
CA GLU A 238 -10.72 -0.61 -7.28
C GLU A 238 -12.19 -0.50 -7.64
N ARG A 239 -12.60 0.60 -8.29
CA ARG A 239 -14.01 0.89 -8.60
C ARG A 239 -14.18 1.24 -10.07
N LEU A 240 -15.15 0.61 -10.72
CA LEU A 240 -15.61 1.03 -12.03
C LEU A 240 -17.06 1.50 -11.94
N VAL A 241 -17.37 2.71 -12.38
CA VAL A 241 -18.70 3.31 -12.26
C VAL A 241 -19.28 3.57 -13.65
N PHE A 242 -20.48 3.03 -13.88
CA PHE A 242 -21.25 3.12 -15.12
C PHE A 242 -22.67 3.60 -14.82
N ASP A 243 -23.41 3.96 -15.86
CA ASP A 243 -24.78 4.50 -15.72
C ASP A 243 -25.76 3.47 -15.13
N ASP A 244 -25.55 2.17 -15.35
CA ASP A 244 -26.42 1.09 -14.89
C ASP A 244 -25.92 0.39 -13.62
N ARG A 245 -24.61 0.43 -13.32
CA ARG A 245 -24.02 -0.28 -12.18
C ARG A 245 -22.63 0.23 -11.81
N SER A 246 -22.18 -0.18 -10.63
CA SER A 246 -20.78 -0.09 -10.21
C SER A 246 -20.15 -1.48 -10.08
N VAL A 247 -18.86 -1.59 -10.38
CA VAL A 247 -18.05 -2.80 -10.26
C VAL A 247 -16.99 -2.58 -9.20
N TYR A 248 -16.89 -3.51 -8.25
CA TYR A 248 -15.95 -3.47 -7.13
C TYR A 248 -14.88 -4.54 -7.34
N LEU A 249 -13.60 -4.14 -7.36
CA LEU A 249 -12.47 -4.97 -7.77
C LEU A 249 -11.49 -5.27 -6.63
N ASP A 250 -11.56 -4.53 -5.53
CA ASP A 250 -10.81 -4.69 -4.27
C ASP A 250 -11.39 -5.85 -3.42
N THR A 251 -11.34 -7.04 -3.98
CA THR A 251 -11.96 -8.26 -3.48
C THR A 251 -11.03 -9.18 -2.68
N GLY A 252 -9.74 -8.91 -2.69
CA GLY A 252 -8.66 -9.66 -2.05
C GLY A 252 -8.65 -9.61 -0.53
N GLU A 253 -7.61 -10.19 0.05
CA GLU A 253 -7.36 -10.18 1.50
C GLU A 253 -7.03 -8.75 1.97
N GLY A 254 -7.71 -8.28 3.01
CA GLY A 254 -7.52 -6.92 3.54
C GLY A 254 -8.13 -5.80 2.69
N GLU A 255 -8.75 -6.11 1.55
CA GLU A 255 -9.39 -5.14 0.68
C GLU A 255 -10.86 -4.90 1.05
N ASN A 256 -11.32 -3.65 0.95
CA ASN A 256 -12.53 -3.17 1.63
C ASN A 256 -13.81 -3.89 1.16
N ALA A 257 -14.01 -4.02 -0.15
CA ALA A 257 -15.21 -4.66 -0.66
C ALA A 257 -15.20 -6.18 -0.46
N GLY A 258 -14.01 -6.81 -0.54
CA GLY A 258 -13.80 -8.20 -0.17
C GLY A 258 -14.18 -8.48 1.29
N MET A 259 -13.69 -7.65 2.23
CA MET A 259 -14.02 -7.76 3.66
C MET A 259 -15.52 -7.59 3.91
N ALA A 260 -16.16 -6.61 3.26
CA ALA A 260 -17.60 -6.39 3.35
C ALA A 260 -18.40 -7.59 2.85
N PHE A 261 -17.96 -8.24 1.76
CA PHE A 261 -18.63 -9.41 1.22
C PHE A 261 -18.46 -10.62 2.15
N ARG A 262 -17.22 -10.89 2.58
CA ARG A 262 -16.86 -12.06 3.39
C ARG A 262 -17.56 -12.09 4.75
N ILE A 263 -17.86 -10.92 5.33
CA ILE A 263 -18.58 -10.87 6.61
C ILE A 263 -20.02 -11.38 6.50
N TYR A 264 -20.68 -11.20 5.34
CA TYR A 264 -22.01 -11.78 5.11
C TYR A 264 -21.94 -13.29 4.95
N GLN A 265 -20.95 -13.80 4.23
CA GLN A 265 -20.74 -15.24 4.12
C GLN A 265 -20.53 -15.85 5.50
N ALA A 266 -19.63 -15.28 6.31
CA ALA A 266 -19.36 -15.76 7.66
C ALA A 266 -20.58 -15.65 8.59
N ALA A 267 -21.35 -14.57 8.50
CA ALA A 267 -22.47 -14.31 9.42
C ALA A 267 -23.77 -15.01 9.01
N PHE A 268 -24.02 -15.26 7.73
CA PHE A 268 -25.33 -15.65 7.22
C PHE A 268 -25.32 -16.82 6.23
N ASP A 269 -24.14 -17.33 5.84
CA ASP A 269 -24.00 -18.38 4.83
C ASP A 269 -24.74 -18.07 3.51
N ARG A 270 -24.59 -16.83 3.04
CA ARG A 270 -25.18 -16.37 1.79
C ARG A 270 -24.41 -15.20 1.22
N ASN A 271 -24.59 -15.01 -0.09
CA ASN A 271 -24.21 -13.76 -0.73
C ASN A 271 -24.99 -12.58 -0.12
N PRO A 272 -24.33 -11.43 0.07
CA PRO A 272 -24.99 -10.21 0.54
C PRO A 272 -26.02 -9.70 -0.48
N ASP A 273 -27.01 -8.95 -0.01
CA ASP A 273 -27.84 -8.14 -0.90
C ASP A 273 -27.13 -6.82 -1.25
N SER A 274 -27.45 -6.25 -2.41
CA SER A 274 -26.73 -5.08 -2.93
C SER A 274 -26.77 -3.87 -2.01
N ALA A 275 -27.91 -3.60 -1.38
CA ALA A 275 -28.08 -2.44 -0.50
C ALA A 275 -27.29 -2.60 0.81
N GLY A 276 -27.38 -3.79 1.42
CA GLY A 276 -26.61 -4.13 2.61
C GLY A 276 -25.10 -4.13 2.35
N LEU A 277 -24.66 -4.64 1.19
CA LEU A 277 -23.26 -4.67 0.82
C LEU A 277 -22.71 -3.25 0.61
N SER A 278 -23.37 -2.46 -0.25
CA SER A 278 -23.00 -1.07 -0.52
C SER A 278 -22.89 -0.26 0.76
N PHE A 279 -23.86 -0.40 1.67
CA PHE A 279 -23.83 0.30 2.95
C PHE A 279 -22.58 0.00 3.78
N TRP A 280 -22.13 -1.26 3.83
CA TRP A 280 -20.94 -1.61 4.62
C TRP A 280 -19.65 -1.23 3.92
N ILE A 281 -19.58 -1.34 2.59
CA ILE A 281 -18.42 -0.87 1.82
C ILE A 281 -18.19 0.62 2.08
N ASP A 282 -19.23 1.46 1.96
CA ASP A 282 -19.14 2.90 2.23
C ASP A 282 -18.60 3.22 3.64
N ARG A 283 -18.90 2.37 4.63
CA ARG A 283 -18.43 2.55 6.00
C ARG A 283 -16.97 2.16 6.16
N ILE A 284 -16.58 1.04 5.56
CA ILE A 284 -15.19 0.56 5.58
C ILE A 284 -14.30 1.53 4.81
N ASP A 285 -14.75 2.02 3.63
CA ASP A 285 -14.08 3.05 2.85
C ASP A 285 -13.91 4.36 3.64
N ALA A 286 -14.84 4.66 4.56
CA ALA A 286 -14.74 5.79 5.49
C ALA A 286 -13.93 5.49 6.78
N GLY A 287 -13.24 4.35 6.85
CA GLY A 287 -12.37 3.96 7.96
C GLY A 287 -13.04 3.20 9.10
N ALA A 288 -14.26 2.66 8.91
CA ALA A 288 -14.86 1.76 9.90
C ALA A 288 -14.08 0.44 9.99
N SER A 289 -13.82 -0.02 11.20
CA SER A 289 -13.15 -1.31 11.41
C SER A 289 -14.09 -2.49 11.15
N LEU A 290 -13.53 -3.65 10.81
CA LEU A 290 -14.34 -4.84 10.54
C LEU A 290 -15.07 -5.33 11.81
N GLU A 291 -14.51 -5.11 13.00
CA GLU A 291 -15.18 -5.39 14.27
C GLU A 291 -16.40 -4.49 14.47
N PHE A 292 -16.34 -3.22 14.04
CA PHE A 292 -17.50 -2.35 14.06
C PHE A 292 -18.60 -2.88 13.13
N VAL A 293 -18.24 -3.31 11.92
CA VAL A 293 -19.18 -3.92 10.97
C VAL A 293 -19.79 -5.19 11.56
N ALA A 294 -18.96 -6.11 12.05
CA ALA A 294 -19.37 -7.35 12.72
C ALA A 294 -20.38 -7.09 13.85
N ALA A 295 -20.06 -6.14 14.74
CA ALA A 295 -20.92 -5.81 15.87
C ALA A 295 -22.30 -5.30 15.44
N ASN A 296 -22.40 -4.58 14.31
CA ASN A 296 -23.67 -4.09 13.81
C ASN A 296 -24.42 -5.15 12.99
N VAL A 297 -23.72 -5.97 12.20
CA VAL A 297 -24.28 -7.14 11.52
C VAL A 297 -24.97 -8.05 12.55
N MET A 298 -24.31 -8.33 13.68
CA MET A 298 -24.88 -9.13 14.77
C MET A 298 -26.09 -8.49 15.48
N ARG A 299 -26.22 -7.15 15.43
CA ARG A 299 -27.37 -6.41 15.97
C ARG A 299 -28.51 -6.29 14.96
N SER A 300 -28.30 -6.70 13.72
CA SER A 300 -29.33 -6.62 12.68
C SER A 300 -30.54 -7.50 13.04
N THR A 301 -31.71 -7.10 12.55
CA THR A 301 -32.92 -7.92 12.67
C THR A 301 -32.74 -9.28 12.00
N GLU A 302 -31.96 -9.36 10.93
CA GLU A 302 -31.65 -10.62 10.24
C GLU A 302 -30.90 -11.58 11.15
N PHE A 303 -29.80 -11.15 11.78
CA PHE A 303 -29.00 -11.99 12.66
C PHE A 303 -29.82 -12.51 13.84
N VAL A 304 -30.60 -11.64 14.48
CA VAL A 304 -31.48 -12.02 15.60
C VAL A 304 -32.61 -12.95 15.14
N SER A 305 -33.12 -12.80 13.91
CA SER A 305 -34.15 -13.69 13.36
C SER A 305 -33.59 -15.06 13.01
N LEU A 306 -32.34 -15.12 12.53
CA LEU A 306 -31.68 -16.36 12.13
C LEU A 306 -31.24 -17.19 13.34
N TYR A 307 -30.59 -16.56 14.33
CA TYR A 307 -29.96 -17.26 15.45
C TYR A 307 -30.71 -17.14 16.78
N GLY A 308 -31.70 -16.27 16.86
CA GLY A 308 -32.43 -15.96 18.10
C GLY A 308 -31.68 -14.96 19.00
N PRO A 309 -32.40 -14.37 19.98
CA PRO A 309 -31.83 -13.34 20.86
C PRO A 309 -30.86 -13.89 21.93
N ASP A 310 -30.96 -15.19 22.26
CA ASP A 310 -30.24 -15.82 23.38
C ASP A 310 -29.23 -16.89 22.89
N LEU A 311 -28.54 -16.61 21.78
CA LEU A 311 -27.52 -17.51 21.21
C LEU A 311 -26.34 -17.70 22.18
N SER A 312 -25.97 -18.93 22.52
CA SER A 312 -24.81 -19.21 23.39
C SER A 312 -23.48 -18.96 22.67
N ASN A 313 -22.37 -18.80 23.41
CA ASN A 313 -21.05 -18.62 22.79
C ASN A 313 -20.63 -19.84 21.97
N ARG A 314 -20.94 -21.04 22.47
CA ARG A 314 -20.66 -22.30 21.76
C ARG A 314 -21.43 -22.37 20.45
N ASP A 315 -22.75 -22.16 20.50
CA ASP A 315 -23.60 -22.23 19.30
C ASP A 315 -23.21 -21.14 18.29
N PHE A 316 -22.83 -19.94 18.76
CA PHE A 316 -22.31 -18.89 17.89
C PHE A 316 -21.08 -19.34 17.11
N VAL A 317 -20.06 -19.89 17.78
CA VAL A 317 -18.84 -20.38 17.12
C VAL A 317 -19.13 -21.56 16.20
N ASP A 318 -19.99 -22.50 16.62
CA ASP A 318 -20.38 -23.64 15.79
C ASP A 318 -21.04 -23.16 14.48
N ASN A 319 -21.94 -22.17 14.53
CA ASN A 319 -22.56 -21.59 13.32
C ASN A 319 -21.54 -20.93 12.39
N LEU A 320 -20.57 -20.18 12.90
CA LEU A 320 -19.54 -19.56 12.05
C LEU A 320 -18.71 -20.61 11.30
N TYR A 321 -18.32 -21.70 11.97
CA TYR A 321 -17.64 -22.81 11.30
C TYR A 321 -18.51 -23.45 10.22
N PHE A 322 -19.79 -23.67 10.50
CA PHE A 322 -20.70 -24.23 9.50
C PHE A 322 -20.85 -23.32 8.28
N ASN A 323 -21.05 -22.02 8.47
CA ASN A 323 -21.22 -21.04 7.39
C ASN A 323 -19.99 -20.91 6.48
N ILE A 324 -18.79 -21.16 7.02
CA ILE A 324 -17.52 -21.00 6.29
C ILE A 324 -17.03 -22.32 5.68
N LEU A 325 -17.21 -23.44 6.40
CA LEU A 325 -16.63 -24.73 6.01
C LEU A 325 -17.64 -25.73 5.45
N ASP A 326 -18.93 -25.41 5.48
CA ASP A 326 -20.04 -26.34 5.22
C ASP A 326 -20.01 -27.60 6.11
N ARG A 327 -19.37 -27.51 7.28
CA ARG A 327 -19.23 -28.60 8.24
C ARG A 327 -18.97 -28.08 9.65
N ALA A 328 -19.11 -28.98 10.62
CA ALA A 328 -18.72 -28.69 11.99
C ALA A 328 -17.22 -28.36 12.09
N GLY A 329 -16.91 -27.38 12.94
CA GLY A 329 -15.55 -27.08 13.35
C GLY A 329 -14.93 -28.23 14.15
N GLU A 330 -13.61 -28.29 14.18
CA GLU A 330 -12.92 -29.26 15.03
C GLU A 330 -13.11 -28.92 16.51
N ASP A 331 -13.26 -29.94 17.36
CA ASP A 331 -13.54 -29.76 18.80
C ASP A 331 -12.54 -28.83 19.50
N SER A 332 -11.25 -28.92 19.14
CA SER A 332 -10.18 -28.08 19.66
C SER A 332 -10.34 -26.60 19.26
N GLY A 333 -10.68 -26.34 17.99
CA GLY A 333 -10.91 -24.99 17.47
C GLY A 333 -12.14 -24.35 18.09
N VAL A 334 -13.25 -25.08 18.16
CA VAL A 334 -14.47 -24.57 18.80
C VAL A 334 -14.25 -24.31 20.29
N PHE A 335 -13.56 -25.21 20.99
CA PHE A 335 -13.21 -25.01 22.40
C PHE A 335 -12.34 -23.77 22.61
N PHE A 336 -11.32 -23.57 21.76
CA PHE A 336 -10.43 -22.41 21.85
C PHE A 336 -11.20 -21.09 21.77
N TRP A 337 -12.08 -20.94 20.78
CA TRP A 337 -12.87 -19.71 20.62
C TRP A 337 -13.91 -19.53 21.73
N THR A 338 -14.60 -20.61 22.11
CA THR A 338 -15.62 -20.58 23.17
C THR A 338 -15.01 -20.18 24.52
N ASP A 339 -13.87 -20.76 24.92
CA ASP A 339 -13.20 -20.42 26.19
C ASP A 339 -12.78 -18.95 26.24
N ARG A 340 -12.29 -18.39 25.13
CA ARG A 340 -11.90 -16.96 25.07
C ARG A 340 -13.11 -16.04 25.16
N LEU A 341 -14.22 -16.39 24.53
CA LEU A 341 -15.49 -15.65 24.64
C LEU A 341 -16.05 -15.72 26.07
N ASP A 342 -16.06 -16.90 26.69
CA ASP A 342 -16.57 -17.10 28.05
C ASP A 342 -15.74 -16.35 29.11
N ARG A 343 -14.43 -16.22 28.87
CA ARG A 343 -13.52 -15.43 29.73
C ARG A 343 -13.51 -13.94 29.41
N GLY A 344 -14.22 -13.50 28.36
CA GLY A 344 -14.25 -12.10 27.91
C GLY A 344 -12.90 -11.60 27.38
N VAL A 345 -12.03 -12.49 26.91
CA VAL A 345 -10.72 -12.15 26.31
C VAL A 345 -10.90 -11.56 24.92
N VAL A 346 -11.93 -12.00 24.20
CA VAL A 346 -12.35 -11.48 22.89
C VAL A 346 -13.86 -11.27 22.92
N SER A 347 -14.37 -10.33 22.12
CA SER A 347 -15.79 -10.15 21.89
C SER A 347 -16.27 -11.04 20.74
N ARG A 348 -17.59 -11.25 20.63
CA ARG A 348 -18.15 -11.97 19.47
C ARG A 348 -17.93 -11.25 18.15
N ALA A 349 -17.84 -9.91 18.18
CA ALA A 349 -17.55 -9.12 17.00
C ALA A 349 -16.13 -9.39 16.50
N ASP A 350 -15.15 -9.46 17.41
CA ASP A 350 -13.76 -9.82 17.08
C ASP A 350 -13.70 -11.23 16.48
N VAL A 351 -14.47 -12.17 17.02
CA VAL A 351 -14.52 -13.55 16.50
C VAL A 351 -15.15 -13.58 15.11
N LEU A 352 -16.29 -12.91 14.88
CA LEU A 352 -16.90 -12.88 13.54
C LEU A 352 -15.98 -12.22 12.50
N ALA A 353 -15.35 -11.08 12.83
CA ALA A 353 -14.39 -10.42 11.95
C ALA A 353 -13.16 -11.31 11.65
N GLY A 354 -12.64 -12.01 12.68
CA GLY A 354 -11.52 -12.93 12.48
C GLY A 354 -11.89 -14.16 11.64
N PHE A 355 -13.11 -14.68 11.78
CA PHE A 355 -13.61 -15.78 10.94
C PHE A 355 -13.88 -15.32 9.50
N SER A 356 -14.37 -14.09 9.29
CA SER A 356 -14.62 -13.60 7.93
C SER A 356 -13.33 -13.46 7.12
N GLU A 357 -12.22 -13.13 7.78
CA GLU A 357 -10.89 -13.01 7.16
C GLU A 357 -10.00 -14.24 7.39
N SER A 358 -10.58 -15.40 7.72
CA SER A 358 -9.81 -16.64 7.78
C SER A 358 -9.42 -17.09 6.37
N GLU A 359 -8.27 -17.77 6.25
CA GLU A 359 -7.79 -18.32 4.98
C GLU A 359 -8.84 -19.22 4.33
N GLU A 360 -9.59 -19.99 5.13
CA GLU A 360 -10.67 -20.83 4.63
C GLU A 360 -11.83 -20.03 4.04
N ASN A 361 -12.27 -18.94 4.69
CA ASN A 361 -13.37 -18.13 4.16
C ASN A 361 -12.93 -17.32 2.92
N ILE A 362 -11.73 -16.75 2.95
CA ILE A 362 -11.14 -16.07 1.79
C ILE A 362 -11.08 -17.03 0.60
N THR A 363 -10.55 -18.24 0.80
CA THR A 363 -10.47 -19.26 -0.26
C THR A 363 -11.84 -19.68 -0.79
N THR A 364 -12.82 -19.84 0.10
CA THR A 364 -14.18 -20.25 -0.26
C THR A 364 -14.89 -19.20 -1.10
N VAL A 365 -14.70 -17.92 -0.76
CA VAL A 365 -15.35 -16.80 -1.45
C VAL A 365 -14.59 -16.37 -2.71
N ALA A 366 -13.26 -16.56 -2.77
CA ALA A 366 -12.38 -16.01 -3.82
C ALA A 366 -12.93 -16.22 -5.23
N ALA A 367 -13.32 -17.45 -5.59
CA ALA A 367 -13.81 -17.75 -6.94
C ALA A 367 -15.11 -17.01 -7.32
N SER A 368 -15.92 -16.64 -6.33
CA SER A 368 -17.19 -15.92 -6.57
C SER A 368 -17.00 -14.42 -6.82
N ILE A 369 -15.85 -13.87 -6.43
CA ILE A 369 -15.55 -12.43 -6.51
C ILE A 369 -14.20 -12.12 -7.21
N GLU A 370 -13.52 -13.12 -7.78
CA GLU A 370 -12.22 -12.97 -8.46
C GLU A 370 -12.24 -11.89 -9.55
N ASN A 371 -13.35 -11.81 -10.29
CA ASN A 371 -13.57 -10.82 -11.36
C ASN A 371 -14.31 -9.56 -10.86
N GLY A 372 -14.27 -9.31 -9.55
CA GLY A 372 -15.09 -8.31 -8.91
C GLY A 372 -16.56 -8.72 -8.80
N PHE A 373 -17.37 -7.81 -8.25
CA PHE A 373 -18.82 -7.95 -8.21
C PHE A 373 -19.53 -6.63 -8.52
N PHE A 374 -20.80 -6.73 -8.90
CA PHE A 374 -21.60 -5.59 -9.32
C PHE A 374 -22.60 -5.17 -8.26
N LEU A 375 -22.80 -3.86 -8.12
CA LEU A 375 -23.91 -3.26 -7.41
C LEU A 375 -24.69 -2.39 -8.41
N GLU A 376 -26.00 -2.60 -8.50
CA GLU A 376 -26.87 -1.81 -9.38
C GLU A 376 -26.92 -0.36 -8.89
N ALA A 377 -26.97 0.60 -9.83
CA ALA A 377 -26.88 2.04 -9.57
C ALA A 377 -28.15 2.66 -8.94
#